data_AF-A0A439RC90-F1
#
_entry.id   AF-A0A439RC90-F1
#
_cell.length_a   1.000
_cell.length_b   1.000
_cell.length_c   1.000
_cell.angle_alpha   90.00
_cell.angle_beta   90.00
_cell.angle_gamma   90.00
#
_symmetry.space_group_name_H-M   'P 1'
#
loop_
_entity.id
_entity.type
_entity.pdbx_description
1 polymer ?
#
loop_
_entity_poly.entity_id
_entity_poly.type
_entity_poly.pdbx_seq_one_letter_code
_entity_poly.pdbx_strand_id
1 'polypeptide(L)'
;MNDFSRLWKQKRRSFGERKCREKRGWCPEADSNHRHADFQSNVERPESATYGENTVKPSAGYQRLSADLSNSDAVDIGAENWSALAAKAQVVDTAGRLFGTKAARQLWHQLGLPTVGNAPGTPDLRLLQHVATFVEARLVPDSRVGVAARQLHRAYTNWAVETGAPDLTLTRFGLLMQQTGIRRVAGRTVTYEARFK
;
A
#
# COMPACT_ATOMS: atom_id res chain seq x y z
N MET A 1 -4.62 16.18 6.30
CA MET A 1 -3.23 16.07 6.82
C MET A 1 -3.33 15.33 8.14
N ASN A 2 -3.02 14.03 8.19
CA ASN A 2 -3.51 13.12 9.24
C ASN A 2 -2.85 13.34 10.60
N ASP A 3 -3.66 13.50 11.66
CA ASP A 3 -3.22 13.71 13.05
C ASP A 3 -2.30 12.61 13.59
N PHE A 4 -2.42 11.39 13.07
CA PHE A 4 -1.56 10.27 13.45
C PHE A 4 -0.09 10.49 13.06
N SER A 5 0.18 11.12 11.91
CA SER A 5 1.55 11.46 11.52
C SER A 5 2.15 12.56 12.40
N ARG A 6 1.32 13.43 13.00
CA ARG A 6 1.76 14.42 14.00
C ARG A 6 2.05 13.75 15.34
N LEU A 7 1.14 12.89 15.82
CA LEU A 7 1.32 12.08 17.03
C LEU A 7 2.58 11.20 16.95
N TRP A 8 2.84 10.57 15.81
CA TRP A 8 4.03 9.73 15.64
C TRP A 8 5.33 10.56 15.52
N LYS A 9 5.30 11.72 14.86
CA LYS A 9 6.42 12.68 14.87
C LYS A 9 6.71 13.24 16.26
N GLN A 10 5.67 13.49 17.07
CA GLN A 10 5.77 13.99 18.44
C GLN A 10 6.29 12.91 19.40
N LYS A 11 5.87 11.65 19.22
CA LYS A 11 6.38 10.50 19.97
C LYS A 11 7.85 10.21 19.64
N ARG A 12 8.29 10.42 18.39
CA ARG A 12 9.72 10.36 17.99
C ARG A 12 10.60 11.39 18.70
N ARG A 13 10.16 12.65 18.84
CA ARG A 13 10.93 13.69 19.57
C ARG A 13 11.18 13.29 21.02
N SER A 14 10.17 12.71 21.67
CA SER A 14 10.26 12.25 23.06
C SER A 14 11.17 11.02 23.27
N PHE A 15 11.53 10.31 22.19
CA PHE A 15 12.40 9.12 22.24
C PHE A 15 13.84 9.41 21.76
N GLY A 16 14.01 10.35 20.82
CA GLY A 16 15.32 10.80 20.34
C GLY A 16 16.15 11.56 21.37
N GLU A 17 15.50 12.22 22.34
CA GLU A 17 16.19 12.99 23.38
C GLU A 17 16.67 12.14 24.57
N ARG A 18 16.16 10.92 24.75
CA ARG A 18 16.54 10.07 25.89
C ARG A 18 17.81 9.23 25.67
N LYS A 19 18.45 9.31 24.51
CA LYS A 19 19.63 8.47 24.19
C LYS A 19 20.88 9.21 23.72
N CYS A 20 20.94 10.54 23.90
CA CYS A 20 22.12 11.35 23.56
C CYS A 20 22.92 11.84 24.79
N ARG A 21 22.70 11.26 25.97
CA ARG A 21 23.45 11.62 27.19
C ARG A 21 24.11 10.43 27.86
N GLU A 22 24.69 9.51 27.10
CA GLU A 22 25.64 8.57 27.68
C GLU A 22 26.50 7.95 26.59
N LYS A 23 27.82 7.89 26.84
CA LYS A 23 28.90 7.39 25.97
C LYS A 23 29.55 8.43 25.04
N ARG A 24 30.24 9.38 25.66
CA ARG A 24 31.58 9.78 25.19
C ARG A 24 32.53 8.64 25.55
N GLY A 25 33.23 8.06 24.57
CA GLY A 25 34.28 7.09 24.85
C GLY A 25 34.66 6.25 23.65
N TRP A 26 35.81 6.59 23.06
CA TRP A 26 36.73 5.75 22.27
C TRP A 26 36.41 5.42 20.80
N CYS A 27 37.20 6.04 19.92
CA CYS A 27 37.73 5.43 18.70
C CYS A 27 39.04 4.69 19.04
N PRO A 28 39.36 3.60 18.33
CA PRO A 28 40.60 3.65 17.55
C PRO A 28 40.47 3.12 16.12
N GLU A 29 41.47 3.53 15.35
CA GLU A 29 41.82 3.31 13.94
C GLU A 29 42.21 1.86 13.59
N ALA A 30 42.37 1.65 12.26
CA ALA A 30 43.07 0.55 11.56
C ALA A 30 42.30 -0.80 11.48
N ASP A 31 42.32 -1.61 10.43
CA ASP A 31 43.24 -1.67 9.28
C ASP A 31 42.63 -2.48 8.12
N SER A 32 43.29 -2.41 6.96
CA SER A 32 43.00 -3.08 5.70
C SER A 32 43.04 -4.63 5.76
N ASN A 33 42.19 -5.33 4.97
CA ASN A 33 42.64 -6.32 3.98
C ASN A 33 41.50 -7.05 3.23
N HIS A 34 41.51 -6.84 1.91
CA HIS A 34 41.42 -7.82 0.83
C HIS A 34 41.04 -9.29 1.16
N ARG A 35 40.00 -9.81 0.48
CA ARG A 35 40.10 -11.07 -0.30
C ARG A 35 38.90 -11.27 -1.24
N HIS A 36 39.24 -11.43 -2.51
CA HIS A 36 38.45 -12.03 -3.58
C HIS A 36 37.99 -13.45 -3.20
N ALA A 37 36.78 -13.80 -3.62
CA ALA A 37 36.43 -15.16 -3.99
C ALA A 37 35.50 -15.09 -5.22
N ASP A 38 36.06 -15.51 -6.33
CA ASP A 38 35.40 -15.77 -7.60
C ASP A 38 34.55 -17.05 -7.54
N PHE A 39 33.61 -17.10 -8.50
CA PHE A 39 33.24 -18.28 -9.30
C PHE A 39 32.01 -19.17 -8.96
N GLN A 40 31.11 -19.16 -9.97
CA GLN A 40 30.29 -20.25 -10.57
C GLN A 40 29.11 -20.85 -9.78
N SER A 41 27.85 -20.62 -10.15
CA SER A 41 27.05 -21.07 -11.31
C SER A 41 26.45 -22.48 -11.18
N ASN A 42 25.11 -22.55 -11.14
CA ASN A 42 24.23 -23.54 -11.79
C ASN A 42 22.81 -22.98 -11.60
N VAL A 43 22.12 -22.48 -12.63
CA VAL A 43 21.44 -23.22 -13.71
C VAL A 43 20.71 -24.44 -13.15
N GLU A 44 19.44 -24.26 -12.80
CA GLU A 44 18.42 -25.26 -13.10
C GLU A 44 17.05 -24.56 -13.22
N ARG A 45 16.44 -24.83 -14.37
CA ARG A 45 15.22 -24.25 -14.92
C ARG A 45 14.17 -25.35 -14.83
N PRO A 46 13.03 -25.16 -14.15
CA PRO A 46 11.89 -26.00 -14.38
C PRO A 46 10.93 -25.36 -15.39
N GLU A 47 10.43 -26.23 -16.22
CA GLU A 47 9.62 -26.02 -17.39
C GLU A 47 8.16 -25.65 -17.08
N SER A 48 7.54 -25.11 -18.11
CA SER A 48 6.12 -24.96 -18.37
C SER A 48 5.17 -25.87 -17.58
N ALA A 49 4.23 -25.25 -16.86
CA ALA A 49 2.94 -25.85 -16.56
C ALA A 49 1.82 -24.93 -17.06
N THR A 50 0.83 -25.58 -17.64
CA THR A 50 -0.18 -25.12 -18.58
C THR A 50 -1.31 -24.31 -17.95
N TYR A 51 -1.89 -23.40 -18.74
CA TYR A 51 -3.12 -22.67 -18.41
C TYR A 51 -4.30 -23.66 -18.38
N GLY A 52 -4.90 -23.79 -17.20
CA GLY A 52 -6.17 -24.49 -16.98
C GLY A 52 -7.32 -23.49 -16.94
N GLU A 53 -8.08 -23.47 -18.02
CA GLU A 53 -9.29 -22.70 -18.26
C GLU A 53 -10.47 -23.36 -17.54
N ASN A 54 -10.86 -22.86 -16.37
CA ASN A 54 -12.06 -23.33 -15.68
C ASN A 54 -13.20 -22.32 -15.84
N THR A 55 -14.07 -22.67 -16.79
CA THR A 55 -15.35 -22.05 -17.09
C THR A 55 -16.33 -22.27 -15.93
N VAL A 56 -16.63 -21.22 -15.18
CA VAL A 56 -17.74 -21.22 -14.21
C VAL A 56 -19.02 -20.82 -14.95
N LYS A 57 -19.91 -21.80 -15.16
CA LYS A 57 -21.29 -21.55 -15.61
C LYS A 57 -22.07 -20.81 -14.51
N PRO A 58 -22.87 -19.78 -14.84
CA PRO A 58 -23.72 -19.11 -13.86
C PRO A 58 -24.92 -20.00 -13.51
N SER A 59 -24.99 -20.43 -12.24
CA SER A 59 -26.20 -21.04 -11.68
C SER A 59 -27.24 -19.96 -11.45
N ALA A 60 -28.34 -20.07 -12.17
CA ALA A 60 -29.59 -19.39 -11.93
C ALA A 60 -30.10 -19.67 -10.51
N GLY A 61 -30.76 -18.68 -9.93
CA GLY A 61 -31.70 -18.87 -8.83
C GLY A 61 -31.38 -18.02 -7.60
N TYR A 62 -31.83 -16.77 -7.60
CA TYR A 62 -32.51 -16.16 -6.44
C TYR A 62 -33.41 -15.04 -6.98
N GLN A 63 -34.65 -15.40 -7.28
CA GLN A 63 -35.74 -14.44 -7.39
C GLN A 63 -36.31 -14.19 -5.98
N ARG A 64 -36.57 -12.91 -5.70
CA ARG A 64 -37.77 -12.42 -5.00
C ARG A 64 -37.82 -12.58 -3.48
N LEU A 65 -37.30 -11.56 -2.79
CA LEU A 65 -37.93 -11.03 -1.57
C LEU A 65 -37.89 -9.51 -1.64
N SER A 66 -39.01 -8.95 -2.10
CA SER A 66 -39.32 -7.52 -2.08
C SER A 66 -40.60 -7.37 -1.29
N ALA A 67 -40.50 -6.87 -0.06
CA ALA A 67 -41.53 -6.08 0.60
C ALA A 67 -40.97 -5.54 1.94
N ASP A 68 -41.22 -4.25 2.13
CA ASP A 68 -41.40 -3.56 3.40
C ASP A 68 -40.19 -3.28 4.30
N LEU A 69 -39.49 -2.20 3.95
CA LEU A 69 -39.19 -1.15 4.93
C LEU A 69 -39.46 0.22 4.31
N SER A 70 -40.61 0.77 4.69
CA SER A 70 -41.03 2.13 4.41
C SER A 70 -40.35 3.12 5.38
N ASN A 71 -40.14 4.33 4.88
CA ASN A 71 -39.60 5.54 5.51
C ASN A 71 -38.09 5.63 5.77
N SER A 72 -37.41 6.47 4.99
CA SER A 72 -37.08 7.85 5.41
C SER A 72 -36.30 8.57 4.30
N ASP A 73 -36.87 9.66 3.77
CA ASP A 73 -36.21 10.77 3.08
C ASP A 73 -35.02 10.44 2.15
N ALA A 74 -35.31 10.00 0.92
CA ALA A 74 -34.32 9.98 -0.14
C ALA A 74 -34.89 10.64 -1.39
N VAL A 75 -34.40 11.85 -1.64
CA VAL A 75 -34.53 12.70 -2.82
C VAL A 75 -34.84 11.89 -4.08
N ASP A 76 -35.93 12.26 -4.75
CA ASP A 76 -36.29 11.84 -6.10
C ASP A 76 -35.21 12.31 -7.08
N ILE A 77 -34.06 11.63 -7.09
CA ILE A 77 -33.01 11.75 -8.10
C ILE A 77 -33.47 10.85 -9.24
N GLY A 78 -34.39 11.39 -10.03
CA GLY A 78 -35.13 10.69 -11.07
C GLY A 78 -34.23 9.83 -11.97
N ALA A 79 -34.81 8.71 -12.43
CA ALA A 79 -34.26 7.80 -13.42
C ALA A 79 -33.73 8.51 -14.69
N GLU A 80 -34.18 9.74 -14.96
CA GLU A 80 -33.77 10.59 -16.08
C GLU A 80 -32.31 11.09 -15.99
N ASN A 81 -31.71 11.16 -14.80
CA ASN A 81 -30.32 11.60 -14.66
C ASN A 81 -29.30 10.49 -15.02
N TRP A 82 -29.68 9.22 -14.89
CA TRP A 82 -28.76 8.10 -15.14
C TRP A 82 -28.47 7.89 -16.62
N SER A 83 -29.45 8.12 -17.50
CA SER A 83 -29.27 8.05 -18.95
C SER A 83 -28.35 9.16 -19.46
N ALA A 84 -28.53 10.39 -18.96
CA ALA A 84 -27.67 11.53 -19.28
C ALA A 84 -26.22 11.30 -18.79
N LEU A 85 -26.06 10.69 -17.62
CA LEU A 85 -24.75 10.34 -17.06
C LEU A 85 -24.07 9.23 -17.87
N ALA A 86 -24.83 8.22 -18.32
CA ALA A 86 -24.32 7.16 -19.21
C ALA A 86 -23.87 7.71 -20.57
N ALA A 87 -24.65 8.63 -21.17
CA ALA A 87 -24.28 9.28 -22.43
C ALA A 87 -22.97 10.08 -22.29
N LYS A 88 -22.84 10.86 -21.21
CA LYS A 88 -21.60 11.58 -20.90
C LYS A 88 -20.42 10.63 -20.67
N ALA A 89 -20.64 9.49 -20.01
CA ALA A 89 -19.60 8.49 -19.79
C ALA A 89 -19.10 7.84 -21.11
N GLN A 90 -20.00 7.59 -22.07
CA GLN A 90 -19.61 7.08 -23.40
C GLN A 90 -18.75 8.08 -24.19
N VAL A 91 -19.07 9.37 -24.10
CA VAL A 91 -18.25 10.43 -24.69
C VAL A 91 -16.86 10.49 -24.05
N VAL A 92 -16.75 10.26 -22.74
CA VAL A 92 -15.44 10.17 -22.08
C VAL A 92 -14.68 8.90 -22.47
N ASP A 93 -15.35 7.75 -22.59
CA ASP A 93 -14.69 6.50 -23.02
C ASP A 93 -14.12 6.62 -24.44
N THR A 94 -14.91 7.15 -25.38
CA THR A 94 -14.47 7.41 -26.75
C THR A 94 -13.30 8.39 -26.80
N ALA A 95 -13.35 9.48 -26.02
CA ALA A 95 -12.22 10.41 -25.91
C ALA A 95 -10.97 9.75 -25.29
N GLY A 96 -11.15 8.83 -24.33
CA GLY A 96 -10.06 8.05 -23.76
C GLY A 96 -9.39 7.13 -24.76
N ARG A 97 -10.17 6.51 -25.66
CA ARG A 97 -9.66 5.65 -26.73
C ARG A 97 -8.92 6.44 -27.81
N LEU A 98 -9.40 7.63 -28.18
CA LEU A 98 -8.84 8.43 -29.27
C LEU A 98 -7.67 9.33 -28.84
N PHE A 99 -7.77 9.95 -27.66
CA PHE A 99 -6.85 11.01 -27.21
C PHE A 99 -6.12 10.67 -25.91
N GLY A 100 -6.39 9.49 -25.35
CA GLY A 100 -5.73 8.99 -24.14
C GLY A 100 -6.33 9.50 -22.83
N THR A 101 -5.77 8.99 -21.74
CA THR A 101 -6.32 9.13 -20.38
C THR A 101 -6.32 10.55 -19.84
N LYS A 102 -5.41 11.42 -20.29
CA LYS A 102 -5.38 12.85 -19.89
C LYS A 102 -6.56 13.63 -20.48
N ALA A 103 -6.84 13.43 -21.77
CA ALA A 103 -7.95 14.07 -22.46
C ALA A 103 -9.30 13.62 -21.90
N ALA A 104 -9.46 12.32 -21.64
CA ALA A 104 -10.64 11.77 -20.98
C ALA A 104 -10.90 12.39 -19.60
N ARG A 105 -9.86 12.56 -18.77
CA ARG A 105 -10.00 13.23 -17.46
C ARG A 105 -10.39 14.68 -17.60
N GLN A 106 -9.79 15.41 -18.54
CA GLN A 106 -10.16 16.80 -18.78
C GLN A 106 -11.62 16.92 -19.22
N LEU A 107 -12.07 16.04 -20.11
CA LEU A 107 -13.46 15.97 -20.56
C LEU A 107 -14.42 15.58 -19.43
N TRP A 108 -14.01 14.67 -18.55
CA TRP A 108 -14.76 14.30 -17.34
C TRP A 108 -15.02 15.52 -16.44
N HIS A 109 -14.01 16.37 -16.25
CA HIS A 109 -14.14 17.62 -15.49
C HIS A 109 -15.02 18.64 -16.22
N GLN A 110 -14.87 18.80 -17.54
CA GLN A 110 -15.68 19.72 -18.35
C GLN A 110 -17.17 19.35 -18.36
N LEU A 111 -17.49 18.05 -18.29
CA LEU A 111 -18.87 17.55 -18.29
C LEU A 111 -19.55 17.61 -16.91
N GLY A 112 -18.82 18.08 -15.88
CA GLY A 112 -19.31 18.18 -14.51
C GLY A 112 -19.61 16.82 -13.88
N LEU A 113 -18.95 15.75 -14.35
CA LEU A 113 -19.20 14.41 -13.83
C LEU A 113 -18.65 14.28 -12.40
N PRO A 114 -19.37 13.57 -11.50
CA PRO A 114 -18.90 13.35 -10.14
C PRO A 114 -17.55 12.64 -10.20
N THR A 115 -16.62 13.08 -9.35
CA THR A 115 -15.30 12.46 -9.30
C THR A 115 -15.47 11.08 -8.68
N VAL A 116 -15.42 10.02 -9.49
CA VAL A 116 -15.27 8.65 -9.01
C VAL A 116 -13.89 8.55 -8.40
N GLY A 117 -13.83 8.66 -7.08
CA GLY A 117 -12.59 8.81 -6.35
C GLY A 117 -11.67 7.61 -6.54
N ASN A 118 -10.56 7.82 -7.25
CA ASN A 118 -9.29 7.15 -6.94
C ASN A 118 -8.58 7.87 -5.79
N ALA A 119 -9.35 8.48 -4.87
CA ALA A 119 -8.77 8.97 -3.64
C ALA A 119 -8.23 7.74 -2.91
N PRO A 120 -6.95 7.70 -2.51
CA PRO A 120 -6.49 6.66 -1.60
C PRO A 120 -7.44 6.72 -0.40
N GLY A 121 -8.30 5.70 -0.28
CA GLY A 121 -9.31 5.66 0.77
C GLY A 121 -8.63 5.94 2.10
N THR A 122 -9.33 6.69 2.97
CA THR A 122 -8.83 7.05 4.30
C THR A 122 -8.11 5.84 4.90
N PRO A 123 -6.80 5.95 5.22
CA PRO A 123 -6.03 4.80 5.64
C PRO A 123 -6.69 4.21 6.88
N ASP A 124 -6.95 2.90 6.84
CA ASP A 124 -7.55 2.21 7.96
C ASP A 124 -6.62 2.34 9.18
N LEU A 125 -7.06 3.12 10.15
CA LEU A 125 -6.27 3.49 11.33
C LEU A 125 -5.90 2.26 12.16
N ARG A 126 -6.76 1.23 12.19
CA ARG A 126 -6.48 -0.03 12.91
C ARG A 126 -5.35 -0.80 12.24
N LEU A 127 -5.40 -0.92 10.92
CA LEU A 127 -4.32 -1.59 10.17
C LEU A 127 -3.00 -0.81 10.28
N LEU A 128 -3.07 0.53 10.25
CA LEU A 128 -1.89 1.36 10.47
C LEU A 128 -1.28 1.14 11.86
N GLN A 129 -2.11 0.97 12.89
CA GLN A 129 -1.64 0.69 14.24
C GLN A 129 -0.87 -0.64 14.31
N HIS A 130 -1.34 -1.71 13.66
CA HIS A 130 -0.61 -2.98 13.61
C HIS A 130 0.76 -2.83 12.92
N VAL A 131 0.81 -2.12 11.79
CA VAL A 131 2.09 -1.85 11.10
C VAL A 131 3.01 -0.98 11.95
N ALA A 132 2.48 0.00 12.69
CA ALA A 132 3.26 0.82 13.61
C ALA A 132 3.84 -0.02 14.77
N THR A 133 3.03 -0.91 15.36
CA THR A 133 3.49 -1.83 16.41
C THR A 133 4.56 -2.77 15.89
N PHE A 134 4.43 -3.30 14.67
CA PHE A 134 5.47 -4.09 14.01
C PHE A 134 6.78 -3.31 13.85
N VAL A 135 6.70 -2.08 13.32
CA VAL A 135 7.86 -1.20 13.15
C VAL A 135 8.52 -0.94 14.50
N GLU A 136 7.74 -0.60 15.53
CA GLU A 136 8.23 -0.36 16.88
C GLU A 136 8.85 -1.61 17.50
N ALA A 137 8.34 -2.81 17.21
CA ALA A 137 8.84 -4.07 17.76
C ALA A 137 10.13 -4.52 17.07
N ARG A 138 10.17 -4.53 15.72
CA ARG A 138 11.17 -5.27 14.94
C ARG A 138 12.14 -4.39 14.14
N LEU A 139 11.89 -3.08 14.00
CA LEU A 139 12.67 -2.21 13.11
C LEU A 139 13.31 -1.03 13.84
N VAL A 140 14.45 -0.59 13.32
CA VAL A 140 15.12 0.66 13.67
C VAL A 140 15.37 1.44 12.38
N PRO A 141 14.92 2.70 12.26
CA PRO A 141 15.26 3.54 11.11
C PRO A 141 16.78 3.70 11.00
N ASP A 142 17.33 3.43 9.81
CA ASP A 142 18.77 3.50 9.56
C ASP A 142 19.00 3.88 8.09
N SER A 143 19.60 5.05 7.85
CA SER A 143 19.83 5.56 6.49
C SER A 143 20.98 4.85 5.76
N ARG A 144 21.79 4.04 6.46
CA ARG A 144 22.91 3.30 5.87
C ARG A 144 22.49 1.94 5.34
N VAL A 145 21.35 1.43 5.79
CA VAL A 145 20.88 0.08 5.49
C VAL A 145 19.52 0.14 4.82
N GLY A 146 19.41 -0.48 3.65
CA GLY A 146 18.14 -0.63 2.94
C GLY A 146 17.62 -2.06 3.05
N VAL A 147 16.41 -2.24 3.56
CA VAL A 147 15.71 -3.54 3.54
C VAL A 147 14.67 -3.53 2.43
N ALA A 148 14.66 -4.59 1.62
CA ALA A 148 13.69 -4.74 0.53
C ALA A 148 12.25 -4.85 1.07
N ALA A 149 11.30 -4.22 0.38
CA ALA A 149 9.89 -4.22 0.76
C ALA A 149 9.32 -5.63 0.94
N ARG A 150 9.71 -6.58 0.07
CA ARG A 150 9.30 -7.99 0.15
C ARG A 150 9.83 -8.67 1.42
N GLN A 151 11.05 -8.35 1.84
CA GLN A 151 11.65 -8.92 3.04
C GLN A 151 10.97 -8.37 4.30
N LEU A 152 10.68 -7.07 4.34
CA LEU A 152 9.89 -6.47 5.42
C LEU A 152 8.49 -7.07 5.51
N HIS A 153 7.84 -7.28 4.36
CA HIS A 153 6.50 -7.87 4.32
C HIS A 153 6.50 -9.31 4.84
N ARG A 154 7.48 -10.15 4.45
CA ARG A 154 7.65 -11.49 5.03
C ARG A 154 7.89 -11.47 6.54
N ALA A 155 8.68 -10.51 7.02
CA ALA A 155 8.89 -10.33 8.46
C ALA A 155 7.60 -9.90 9.18
N TYR A 156 6.79 -9.04 8.54
CA TYR A 156 5.47 -8.65 9.05
C TYR A 156 4.52 -9.84 9.10
N THR A 157 4.42 -10.66 8.05
CA THR A 157 3.51 -11.82 8.05
C THR A 157 3.86 -12.81 9.15
N ASN A 158 5.15 -13.07 9.36
CA ASN A 158 5.60 -13.95 10.45
C ASN A 158 5.24 -13.36 11.82
N TRP A 159 5.52 -12.07 12.03
CA TRP A 159 5.15 -11.37 13.26
C TRP A 159 3.63 -11.30 13.48
N ALA A 160 2.85 -11.19 12.40
CA ALA A 160 1.40 -11.13 12.46
C ALA A 160 0.81 -12.46 12.95
N VAL A 161 1.38 -13.59 12.50
CA VAL A 161 1.02 -14.92 13.01
C VAL A 161 1.36 -15.05 14.51
N GLU A 162 2.53 -14.55 14.94
CA GLU A 162 2.94 -14.59 16.35
C GLU A 162 2.06 -13.74 17.28
N THR A 163 1.51 -12.63 16.78
CA THR A 163 0.82 -11.62 17.60
C THR A 163 -0.69 -11.55 17.38
N GLY A 164 -1.23 -12.35 16.45
CA GLY A 164 -2.64 -12.29 16.06
C GLY A 164 -3.00 -11.01 15.27
N ALA A 165 -2.02 -10.37 14.61
CA ALA A 165 -2.28 -9.22 13.76
C ALA A 165 -2.89 -9.66 12.41
N PRO A 166 -3.61 -8.77 11.70
CA PRO A 166 -4.21 -9.11 10.42
C PRO A 166 -3.15 -9.36 9.35
N ASP A 167 -3.36 -10.38 8.52
CA ASP A 167 -2.56 -10.57 7.32
C ASP A 167 -2.83 -9.44 6.32
N LEU A 168 -1.78 -8.93 5.72
CA LEU A 168 -1.83 -7.81 4.80
C LEU A 168 -1.21 -8.22 3.47
N THR A 169 -1.84 -7.84 2.36
CA THR A 169 -1.18 -7.95 1.05
C THR A 169 0.04 -7.03 1.00
N LEU A 170 1.05 -7.40 0.22
CA LEU A 170 2.27 -6.60 0.04
C LEU A 170 1.97 -5.15 -0.35
N THR A 171 0.97 -4.95 -1.22
CA THR A 171 0.53 -3.61 -1.64
C THR A 171 -0.06 -2.82 -0.48
N ARG A 172 -0.96 -3.42 0.30
CA ARG A 172 -1.58 -2.76 1.46
C ARG A 172 -0.54 -2.43 2.53
N PHE A 173 0.35 -3.37 2.82
CA PHE A 173 1.49 -3.17 3.71
C PHE A 173 2.36 -2.00 3.24
N GLY A 174 2.73 -1.94 1.96
CA GLY A 174 3.53 -0.86 1.41
C GLY A 174 2.88 0.53 1.49
N LEU A 175 1.56 0.61 1.33
CA LEU A 175 0.80 1.85 1.51
C LEU A 175 0.82 2.34 2.97
N LEU A 176 0.65 1.41 3.91
CA LEU A 176 0.68 1.73 5.35
C LEU A 176 2.09 2.05 5.83
N MET A 177 3.12 1.37 5.32
CA MET A 177 4.52 1.64 5.67
C MET A 177 4.95 3.08 5.35
N GLN A 178 4.43 3.68 4.27
CA GLN A 178 4.71 5.09 3.94
C GLN A 178 4.23 6.06 5.02
N GLN A 179 3.21 5.67 5.80
CA GLN A 179 2.67 6.48 6.89
C GLN A 179 3.51 6.40 8.17
N THR A 180 4.44 5.44 8.25
CA THR A 180 5.32 5.24 9.42
C THR A 180 6.55 6.14 9.43
N GLY A 181 6.77 6.94 8.38
CA GLY A 181 7.91 7.87 8.33
C GLY A 181 9.29 7.20 8.23
N ILE A 182 9.35 5.90 7.94
CA ILE A 182 10.58 5.26 7.42
C ILE A 182 10.74 5.69 5.96
N ARG A 183 11.95 6.13 5.58
CA ARG A 183 12.22 6.62 4.24
C ARG A 183 12.13 5.46 3.25
N ARG A 184 11.28 5.63 2.24
CA ARG A 184 11.16 4.72 1.10
C ARG A 184 12.12 5.19 0.01
N VAL A 185 12.95 4.27 -0.48
CA VAL A 185 13.84 4.50 -1.61
C VAL A 185 13.32 3.67 -2.79
N ALA A 186 13.00 4.36 -3.88
CA ALA A 186 12.55 3.73 -5.11
C ALA A 186 13.74 3.57 -6.06
N GLY A 187 14.05 2.33 -6.44
CA GLY A 187 14.99 1.98 -7.49
C GLY A 187 14.45 0.81 -8.31
N ARG A 188 15.33 -0.09 -8.79
CA ARG A 188 14.91 -1.37 -9.41
C ARG A 188 14.03 -2.21 -8.47
N THR A 189 14.26 -2.10 -7.17
CA THR A 189 13.42 -2.64 -6.11
C THR A 189 13.06 -1.53 -5.14
N VAL A 190 11.90 -1.67 -4.48
CA VAL A 190 11.52 -0.76 -3.40
C VAL A 190 12.21 -1.20 -2.12
N THR A 191 13.01 -0.31 -1.53
CA THR A 191 13.69 -0.52 -0.25
C THR A 191 13.25 0.53 0.76
N TYR A 192 13.44 0.21 2.04
CA TYR A 192 13.19 1.10 3.16
C TYR A 192 14.47 1.25 3.97
N GLU A 193 14.81 2.48 4.35
CA GLU A 193 15.97 2.82 5.18
C GLU A 193 15.71 2.43 6.64
N ALA A 194 15.90 1.14 6.91
CA ALA A 194 15.69 0.52 8.19
C ALA A 194 16.60 -0.69 8.32
N ARG A 195 16.83 -1.11 9.56
CA ARG A 195 17.44 -2.41 9.89
C ARG A 195 16.54 -3.17 10.85
N PHE A 196 16.63 -4.50 10.79
CA PHE A 196 16.04 -5.36 11.80
C PHE A 196 16.78 -5.19 13.14
N LYS A 197 16.05 -5.37 14.23
CA LYS A 197 16.61 -5.41 15.58
C LYS A 197 17.25 -6.75 15.89
#